data_AF-A0AAD8UJN4-F1
#
_entry.id   AF-A0AAD8UJN4-F1
#
_cell.length_a   1.000
_cell.length_b   1.000
_cell.length_c   1.000
_cell.angle_alpha   90.00
_cell.angle_beta   90.00
_cell.angle_gamma   90.00
#
_symmetry.space_group_name_H-M   'P 1'
#
loop_
_entity.id
_entity.type
_entity.pdbx_description
1 polymer ?
#
loop_
_entity_poly.entity_id
_entity_poly.type
_entity_poly.pdbx_seq_one_letter_code
_entity_poly.pdbx_strand_id
1 'polypeptide(L)'
;PRPARDSRKTARSPKWTTTRDPGSDERLPYPPDVFPGARDVATAYGNLRVYEFGPEAAEERVLLLHGIGTPCLALGGIAGEFVERGWKVMTFDFFGRGYSDAPLDLPHDARLYTTQILLALASSPSPGWTGNDAFHLLGYSLGGAVAAAFASAHPHLVRSLSLVAPGGLVRSGAHVGWRSRVLYNAGWIPEWVRRWVVGRRLRPVKVGGGVGGDVPEKETVDDDDEEEKKEEWDELRLVGGGRIGEVVGWQLARHPGFVTSYMSTIRHAPIYDRGDEEWRVLAEVLEARRSSYGGGDVGDGRGWASEPGLRKGRVLFLLGEDDDIVVLGETVWDAERVLGEDAVEVIVLGGGHEIAITKGKEIVGAVVAAW
;
A
#
# COMPACT_ATOMS: atom_id res chain seq x y z
N PRO A 1 -12.19 5.98 22.18
CA PRO A 1 -11.19 6.35 23.21
C PRO A 1 -10.11 7.24 22.57
N ARG A 2 -9.36 8.06 23.33
CA ARG A 2 -8.16 8.74 22.79
C ARG A 2 -6.94 7.84 22.99
N PRO A 3 -6.00 7.75 22.04
CA PRO A 3 -4.77 6.99 22.22
C PRO A 3 -3.88 7.64 23.30
N ALA A 4 -2.97 6.85 23.87
CA ALA A 4 -2.00 7.34 24.85
C ALA A 4 -1.15 8.47 24.24
N ARG A 5 -0.81 9.49 25.04
CA ARG A 5 -0.01 10.64 24.60
C ARG A 5 1.43 10.49 25.11
N ASP A 6 2.25 9.72 24.39
CA ASP A 6 3.71 9.74 24.58
C ASP A 6 4.38 10.25 23.30
N SER A 7 4.81 11.52 23.31
CA SER A 7 5.44 12.16 22.16
C SER A 7 6.81 11.59 21.82
N ARG A 8 7.40 10.75 22.69
CA ARG A 8 8.63 10.02 22.37
C ARG A 8 8.36 8.78 21.53
N LYS A 9 7.15 8.23 21.62
CA LYS A 9 6.74 7.00 20.94
C LYS A 9 5.86 7.26 19.73
N THR A 10 5.14 8.37 19.70
CA THR A 10 4.15 8.63 18.66
C THR A 10 4.19 10.09 18.20
N ALA A 11 4.42 10.30 16.90
CA ALA A 11 4.16 11.57 16.25
C ALA A 11 2.68 11.65 15.84
N ARG A 12 1.99 12.67 16.32
CA ARG A 12 0.57 12.90 16.03
C ARG A 12 0.37 13.36 14.59
N SER A 13 -0.62 12.78 13.94
CA SER A 13 -1.09 13.13 12.61
C SER A 13 -1.72 14.53 12.55
N PRO A 14 -1.86 15.11 11.35
CA PRO A 14 -2.56 16.36 11.10
C PRO A 14 -4.00 16.40 11.64
N LYS A 15 -4.65 15.27 11.89
CA LYS A 15 -6.00 15.23 12.48
C LYS A 15 -6.11 16.09 13.74
N TRP A 16 -5.05 16.13 14.55
CA TRP A 16 -5.04 16.81 15.83
C TRP A 16 -4.82 18.33 15.73
N THR A 17 -4.35 18.81 14.58
CA THR A 17 -3.96 20.21 14.34
C THR A 17 -4.78 20.87 13.23
N THR A 18 -5.31 20.09 12.29
CA THR A 18 -6.26 20.54 11.28
C THR A 18 -7.60 20.84 11.97
N THR A 19 -7.83 22.11 12.28
CA THR A 19 -9.11 22.60 12.77
C THR A 19 -10.15 22.53 11.65
N ARG A 20 -11.30 21.90 11.92
CA ARG A 20 -12.53 22.15 11.15
C ARG A 20 -13.00 23.56 11.53
N ASP A 21 -12.42 24.60 10.93
CA ASP A 21 -13.03 25.92 11.03
C ASP A 21 -14.06 26.02 9.90
N PRO A 22 -15.37 25.95 10.19
CA PRO A 22 -16.42 26.01 9.16
C PRO A 22 -16.44 27.34 8.37
N GLY A 23 -15.58 28.31 8.71
CA GLY A 23 -15.37 29.55 7.95
C GLY A 23 -14.02 29.68 7.23
N SER A 24 -13.13 28.68 7.28
CA SER A 24 -11.87 28.74 6.53
C SER A 24 -12.08 28.26 5.09
N ASP A 25 -11.92 29.16 4.12
CA ASP A 25 -11.90 28.86 2.67
C ASP A 25 -10.70 27.99 2.22
N GLU A 26 -9.86 27.52 3.15
CA GLU A 26 -8.67 26.74 2.83
C GLU A 26 -9.06 25.28 2.52
N ARG A 27 -9.34 25.01 1.23
CA ARG A 27 -9.58 23.66 0.72
C ARG A 27 -8.31 22.82 0.90
N LEU A 28 -8.34 21.89 1.84
CA LEU A 28 -7.24 20.96 2.07
C LEU A 28 -7.00 20.07 0.84
N PRO A 29 -5.74 19.83 0.44
CA PRO A 29 -5.43 18.88 -0.63
C PRO A 29 -5.94 17.46 -0.35
N TYR A 30 -5.99 17.08 0.93
CA TYR A 30 -6.58 15.84 1.41
C TYR A 30 -7.66 16.14 2.46
N PRO A 31 -8.94 16.30 2.07
CA PRO A 31 -10.03 16.50 3.02
C PRO A 31 -10.23 15.27 3.92
N PRO A 32 -10.44 15.44 5.24
CA PRO A 32 -10.59 14.32 6.18
C PRO A 32 -11.89 13.50 6.00
N ASP A 33 -12.81 14.00 5.18
CA ASP A 33 -14.11 13.45 4.84
C ASP A 33 -14.23 13.09 3.35
N VAL A 34 -13.09 13.02 2.63
CA VAL A 34 -13.06 12.70 1.20
C VAL A 34 -13.66 11.33 0.87
N PHE A 35 -13.56 10.37 1.80
CA PHE A 35 -14.26 9.09 1.71
C PHE A 35 -15.31 8.98 2.82
N PRO A 36 -16.46 8.34 2.54
CA PRO A 36 -17.46 8.04 3.55
C PRO A 36 -16.94 7.06 4.61
N GLY A 37 -17.65 7.01 5.75
CA GLY A 37 -17.36 6.03 6.81
C GLY A 37 -15.99 6.20 7.47
N ALA A 38 -15.43 7.41 7.40
CA ALA A 38 -14.20 7.77 8.07
C ALA A 38 -14.31 7.53 9.58
N ARG A 39 -13.39 6.75 10.13
CA ARG A 39 -13.27 6.47 11.55
C ARG A 39 -11.84 6.58 12.02
N ASP A 40 -11.73 6.91 13.29
CA ASP A 40 -10.45 7.08 13.97
C ASP A 40 -10.33 6.08 15.10
N VAL A 41 -9.46 5.12 14.91
CA VAL A 41 -9.28 3.98 15.80
C VAL A 41 -8.12 4.30 16.74
N ALA A 42 -8.39 4.37 18.04
CA ALA A 42 -7.34 4.50 19.03
C ALA A 42 -6.66 3.15 19.25
N THR A 43 -5.34 3.12 19.03
CA THR A 43 -4.52 1.91 19.14
C THR A 43 -3.36 2.15 20.10
N ALA A 44 -2.60 1.10 20.42
CA ALA A 44 -1.34 1.22 21.16
C ALA A 44 -0.26 2.02 20.40
N TYR A 45 -0.44 2.18 19.09
CA TYR A 45 0.49 2.83 18.15
C TYR A 45 0.12 4.29 17.85
N GLY A 46 -1.01 4.77 18.39
CA GLY A 46 -1.59 6.07 18.08
C GLY A 46 -2.96 5.95 17.40
N ASN A 47 -3.41 7.05 16.79
CA ASN A 47 -4.62 7.10 15.97
C ASN A 47 -4.39 6.41 14.62
N LEU A 48 -5.26 5.48 14.25
CA LEU A 48 -5.34 4.91 12.91
C LEU A 48 -6.56 5.47 12.20
N ARG A 49 -6.36 6.13 11.04
CA ARG A 49 -7.44 6.60 10.17
C ARG A 49 -7.87 5.46 9.25
N VAL A 50 -9.13 5.04 9.36
CA VAL A 50 -9.74 4.01 8.49
C VAL A 50 -10.97 4.58 7.81
N TYR A 51 -11.23 4.15 6.58
CA TYR A 51 -12.44 4.43 5.83
C TYR A 51 -13.09 3.10 5.46
N GLU A 52 -14.41 3.01 5.61
CA GLU A 52 -15.18 1.85 5.20
C GLU A 52 -16.51 2.30 4.62
N PHE A 53 -16.78 1.93 3.38
CA PHE A 53 -17.91 2.44 2.62
C PHE A 53 -18.33 1.47 1.52
N GLY A 54 -19.46 1.75 0.88
CA GLY A 54 -20.17 0.81 0.00
C GLY A 54 -21.43 0.23 0.66
N PRO A 55 -22.20 -0.59 -0.06
CA PRO A 55 -23.50 -1.07 0.40
C PRO A 55 -23.43 -1.87 1.72
N GLU A 56 -24.40 -1.70 2.61
CA GLU A 56 -24.41 -2.40 3.90
C GLU A 56 -24.55 -3.92 3.73
N ALA A 57 -25.39 -4.33 2.78
CA ALA A 57 -25.65 -5.72 2.41
C ALA A 57 -24.68 -6.27 1.36
N ALA A 58 -23.51 -5.66 1.16
CA ALA A 58 -22.52 -6.15 0.20
C ALA A 58 -22.06 -7.57 0.57
N GLU A 59 -22.16 -8.49 -0.40
CA GLU A 59 -21.63 -9.84 -0.28
C GLU A 59 -20.11 -9.83 -0.36
N GLU A 60 -19.57 -9.02 -1.27
CA GLU A 60 -18.13 -8.91 -1.51
C GLU A 60 -17.48 -7.73 -0.77
N ARG A 61 -16.28 -7.98 -0.26
CA ARG A 61 -15.47 -7.04 0.52
C ARG A 61 -14.07 -6.96 -0.04
N VAL A 62 -13.51 -5.76 -0.15
CA VAL A 62 -12.12 -5.56 -0.55
C VAL A 62 -11.39 -4.62 0.39
N LEU A 63 -10.19 -5.02 0.81
CA LEU A 63 -9.24 -4.18 1.53
C LEU A 63 -8.20 -3.62 0.56
N LEU A 64 -8.07 -2.30 0.52
CA LEU A 64 -7.12 -1.58 -0.36
C LEU A 64 -5.96 -1.00 0.44
N LEU A 65 -4.72 -1.33 0.04
CA LEU A 65 -3.48 -0.86 0.66
C LEU A 65 -2.68 0.02 -0.31
N HIS A 66 -2.40 1.27 0.09
CA HIS A 66 -1.78 2.29 -0.76
C HIS A 66 -0.24 2.22 -0.81
N GLY A 67 0.39 3.08 -1.63
CA GLY A 67 1.85 3.16 -1.77
C GLY A 67 2.55 3.89 -0.61
N ILE A 68 3.86 4.11 -0.72
CA ILE A 68 4.65 4.67 0.38
C ILE A 68 4.47 6.19 0.57
N GLY A 69 4.41 6.95 -0.52
CA GLY A 69 4.43 8.41 -0.49
C GLY A 69 3.06 9.07 -0.33
N THR A 70 2.03 8.44 -0.87
CA THR A 70 0.66 8.96 -0.85
C THR A 70 -0.16 8.31 0.28
N PRO A 71 -1.19 8.98 0.81
CA PRO A 71 -2.18 8.36 1.69
C PRO A 71 -3.19 7.52 0.89
N CYS A 72 -4.17 6.90 1.56
CA CYS A 72 -5.15 6.03 0.90
C CYS A 72 -5.96 6.70 -0.21
N LEU A 73 -5.96 8.04 -0.23
CA LEU A 73 -6.55 8.87 -1.28
C LEU A 73 -6.09 8.49 -2.70
N ALA A 74 -4.86 8.01 -2.86
CA ALA A 74 -4.33 7.58 -4.15
C ALA A 74 -5.13 6.44 -4.80
N LEU A 75 -5.75 5.57 -3.98
CA LEU A 75 -6.57 4.46 -4.46
C LEU A 75 -8.06 4.81 -4.58
N GLY A 76 -8.41 6.10 -4.50
CA GLY A 76 -9.80 6.56 -4.55
C GLY A 76 -10.55 6.15 -5.82
N GLY A 77 -9.87 6.15 -6.98
CA GLY A 77 -10.45 5.71 -8.25
C GLY A 77 -10.82 4.22 -8.23
N ILE A 78 -9.90 3.37 -7.77
CA ILE A 78 -10.13 1.92 -7.58
C ILE A 78 -11.25 1.68 -6.57
N ALA A 79 -11.24 2.40 -5.44
CA ALA A 79 -12.30 2.32 -4.43
C ALA A 79 -13.69 2.66 -4.99
N GLY A 80 -13.80 3.74 -5.78
CA GLY A 80 -15.06 4.13 -6.43
C GLY A 80 -15.61 3.03 -7.33
N GLU A 81 -14.76 2.47 -8.19
CA GLU A 81 -15.13 1.41 -9.13
C GLU A 81 -15.62 0.12 -8.44
N PHE A 82 -15.05 -0.26 -7.30
CA PHE A 82 -15.57 -1.38 -6.50
C PHE A 82 -16.94 -1.06 -5.89
N VAL A 83 -17.12 0.14 -5.36
CA VAL A 83 -18.40 0.57 -4.78
C VAL A 83 -19.51 0.62 -5.82
N GLU A 84 -19.22 1.10 -7.04
CA GLU A 84 -20.16 1.10 -8.16
C GLU A 84 -20.61 -0.31 -8.55
N ARG A 85 -19.77 -1.32 -8.32
CA ARG A 85 -20.09 -2.75 -8.51
C ARG A 85 -20.81 -3.39 -7.32
N GLY A 86 -21.14 -2.61 -6.30
CA GLY A 86 -21.86 -3.07 -5.11
C GLY A 86 -20.98 -3.68 -4.02
N TRP A 87 -19.66 -3.52 -4.10
CA TRP A 87 -18.74 -4.07 -3.13
C TRP A 87 -18.60 -3.14 -1.92
N LYS A 88 -18.27 -3.72 -0.77
CA LYS A 88 -17.86 -2.95 0.41
C LYS A 88 -16.34 -2.81 0.43
N VAL A 89 -15.86 -1.58 0.55
CA VAL A 89 -14.45 -1.23 0.50
C VAL A 89 -13.99 -0.82 1.89
N MET A 90 -12.83 -1.31 2.31
CA MET A 90 -12.06 -0.74 3.43
C MET A 90 -10.71 -0.26 2.92
N THR A 91 -10.27 0.88 3.42
CA THR A 91 -8.90 1.36 3.25
C THR A 91 -8.50 2.19 4.46
N PHE A 92 -7.20 2.44 4.65
CA PHE A 92 -6.70 3.22 5.76
C PHE A 92 -5.39 3.90 5.37
N ASP A 93 -5.07 4.99 6.06
CA ASP A 93 -3.75 5.61 5.91
C ASP A 93 -2.73 4.77 6.68
N PHE A 94 -1.67 4.31 6.03
CA PHE A 94 -0.54 3.68 6.70
C PHE A 94 0.05 4.61 7.79
N PHE A 95 0.61 4.03 8.84
CA PHE A 95 1.13 4.82 9.96
C PHE A 95 2.14 5.87 9.50
N GLY A 96 1.90 7.13 9.87
CA GLY A 96 2.72 8.26 9.45
C GLY A 96 2.37 8.88 8.11
N ARG A 97 1.34 8.37 7.43
CA ARG A 97 0.73 8.98 6.25
C ARG A 97 -0.64 9.54 6.61
N GLY A 98 -1.08 10.53 5.84
CA GLY A 98 -2.44 11.05 5.89
C GLY A 98 -2.86 11.49 7.29
N TYR A 99 -3.91 10.86 7.81
CA TYR A 99 -4.47 11.14 9.14
C TYR A 99 -4.17 10.03 10.18
N SER A 100 -3.24 9.12 9.89
CA SER A 100 -2.76 8.11 10.83
C SER A 100 -1.50 8.60 11.55
N ASP A 101 -1.46 8.48 12.88
CA ASP A 101 -0.28 8.81 13.67
C ASP A 101 0.92 7.93 13.26
N ALA A 102 2.15 8.37 13.58
CA ALA A 102 3.38 7.62 13.31
C ALA A 102 4.00 7.08 14.61
N PRO A 103 4.12 5.74 14.77
CA PRO A 103 5.04 5.15 15.75
C PRO A 103 6.47 5.55 15.44
N LEU A 104 7.20 5.98 16.47
CA LEU A 104 8.58 6.48 16.40
C LEU A 104 9.57 5.52 17.07
N ASP A 105 9.09 4.63 17.94
CA ASP A 105 9.90 3.69 18.72
C ASP A 105 9.93 2.28 18.11
N LEU A 106 9.34 2.09 16.92
CA LEU A 106 9.26 0.82 16.22
C LEU A 106 9.67 0.95 14.76
N PRO A 107 10.31 -0.09 14.17
CA PRO A 107 10.54 -0.14 12.73
C PRO A 107 9.21 -0.26 11.98
N HIS A 108 9.11 0.43 10.85
CA HIS A 108 7.97 0.32 9.94
C HIS A 108 8.17 -0.88 9.02
N ASP A 109 8.03 -2.07 9.58
CA ASP A 109 8.26 -3.36 8.94
C ASP A 109 6.97 -4.15 8.66
N ALA A 110 7.10 -5.34 8.07
CA ALA A 110 5.98 -6.22 7.77
C ALA A 110 5.11 -6.54 9.01
N ARG A 111 5.70 -6.60 10.21
CA ARG A 111 4.99 -6.90 11.47
C ARG A 111 4.12 -5.72 11.89
N LEU A 112 4.65 -4.50 11.81
CA LEU A 112 3.88 -3.29 12.12
C LEU A 112 2.71 -3.12 11.14
N TYR A 113 2.95 -3.30 9.83
CA TYR A 113 1.89 -3.17 8.83
C TYR A 113 0.85 -4.29 8.91
N THR A 114 1.26 -5.52 9.17
CA THR A 114 0.34 -6.63 9.46
C THR A 114 -0.54 -6.31 10.66
N THR A 115 0.06 -5.78 11.73
CA THR A 115 -0.69 -5.34 12.92
C THR A 115 -1.67 -4.22 12.57
N GLN A 116 -1.25 -3.28 11.72
CA GLN A 116 -2.12 -2.18 11.27
C GLN A 116 -3.34 -2.69 10.48
N ILE A 117 -3.16 -3.67 9.60
CA ILE A 117 -4.26 -4.35 8.88
C ILE A 117 -5.24 -4.98 9.89
N LEU A 118 -4.74 -5.78 10.82
CA LEU A 118 -5.57 -6.44 11.83
C LEU A 118 -6.34 -5.43 12.69
N LEU A 119 -5.71 -4.31 13.07
CA LEU A 119 -6.37 -3.24 13.81
C LEU A 119 -7.47 -2.55 12.98
N ALA A 120 -7.26 -2.34 11.67
CA ALA A 120 -8.27 -1.79 10.77
C ALA A 120 -9.47 -2.74 10.65
N LEU A 121 -9.23 -4.04 10.41
CA LEU A 121 -10.26 -5.08 10.31
C LEU A 121 -11.06 -5.21 11.61
N ALA A 122 -10.37 -5.34 12.75
CA ALA A 122 -11.00 -5.49 14.07
C ALA A 122 -11.78 -4.24 14.51
N SER A 123 -11.50 -3.07 13.92
CA SER A 123 -12.24 -1.83 14.21
C SER A 123 -13.56 -1.70 13.47
N SER A 124 -13.84 -2.58 12.50
CA SER A 124 -15.06 -2.50 11.71
C SER A 124 -16.29 -2.83 12.56
N PRO A 125 -17.36 -2.02 12.49
CA PRO A 125 -18.65 -2.38 13.07
C PRO A 125 -19.43 -3.38 12.19
N SER A 126 -19.04 -3.57 10.93
CA SER A 126 -19.72 -4.47 10.00
C SER A 126 -19.23 -5.91 10.19
N PRO A 127 -20.11 -6.92 10.16
CA PRO A 127 -19.68 -8.31 10.07
C PRO A 127 -19.02 -8.61 8.71
N GLY A 128 -18.22 -9.67 8.68
CA GLY A 128 -17.66 -10.24 7.45
C GLY A 128 -16.22 -9.83 7.12
N TRP A 129 -15.56 -8.97 7.90
CA TRP A 129 -14.13 -8.67 7.75
C TRP A 129 -13.20 -9.69 8.43
N THR A 130 -13.77 -10.66 9.14
CA THR A 130 -13.06 -11.70 9.90
C THR A 130 -13.66 -13.07 9.61
N GLY A 131 -12.86 -14.12 9.76
CA GLY A 131 -13.24 -15.50 9.44
C GLY A 131 -12.62 -15.96 8.12
N ASN A 132 -12.94 -17.18 7.72
CA ASN A 132 -12.41 -17.75 6.49
C ASN A 132 -12.98 -17.04 5.25
N ASP A 133 -12.13 -16.76 4.27
CA ASP A 133 -12.49 -16.11 3.00
C ASP A 133 -13.20 -14.75 3.18
N ALA A 134 -12.80 -14.01 4.22
CA ALA A 134 -13.50 -12.81 4.66
C ALA A 134 -13.48 -11.66 3.64
N PHE A 135 -12.35 -11.42 2.98
CA PHE A 135 -12.21 -10.30 2.06
C PHE A 135 -11.19 -10.54 0.98
N HIS A 136 -11.32 -9.81 -0.11
CA HIS A 136 -10.32 -9.70 -1.16
C HIS A 136 -9.28 -8.65 -0.80
N LEU A 137 -8.01 -8.89 -1.13
CA LEU A 137 -6.91 -7.97 -0.80
C LEU A 137 -6.27 -7.41 -2.06
N LEU A 138 -6.23 -6.09 -2.18
CA LEU A 138 -5.52 -5.38 -3.23
C LEU A 138 -4.48 -4.45 -2.64
N GLY A 139 -3.23 -4.62 -3.06
CA GLY A 139 -2.12 -3.78 -2.64
C GLY A 139 -1.42 -3.12 -3.82
N TYR A 140 -1.13 -1.83 -3.69
CA TYR A 140 -0.37 -1.05 -4.67
C TYR A 140 1.03 -0.71 -4.15
N SER A 141 2.08 -0.95 -4.94
CA SER A 141 3.47 -0.60 -4.59
C SER A 141 3.89 -1.18 -3.22
N LEU A 142 4.24 -0.35 -2.23
CA LEU A 142 4.44 -0.78 -0.84
C LEU A 142 3.27 -1.61 -0.32
N GLY A 143 2.04 -1.19 -0.60
CA GLY A 143 0.82 -1.91 -0.23
C GLY A 143 0.78 -3.31 -0.83
N GLY A 144 1.36 -3.53 -2.01
CA GLY A 144 1.50 -4.85 -2.64
C GLY A 144 2.46 -5.76 -1.87
N ALA A 145 3.63 -5.23 -1.48
CA ALA A 145 4.58 -5.94 -0.64
C ALA A 145 3.98 -6.34 0.72
N VAL A 146 3.29 -5.38 1.37
CA VAL A 146 2.58 -5.61 2.63
C VAL A 146 1.44 -6.60 2.45
N ALA A 147 0.71 -6.55 1.33
CA ALA A 147 -0.37 -7.48 1.04
C ALA A 147 0.13 -8.92 0.88
N ALA A 148 1.24 -9.12 0.15
CA ALA A 148 1.88 -10.43 0.01
C ALA A 148 2.35 -10.98 1.37
N ALA A 149 2.99 -10.16 2.20
CA ALA A 149 3.41 -10.52 3.55
C ALA A 149 2.21 -10.84 4.47
N PHE A 150 1.12 -10.09 4.36
CA PHE A 150 -0.10 -10.36 5.12
C PHE A 150 -0.75 -11.67 4.69
N ALA A 151 -0.85 -11.91 3.38
CA ALA A 151 -1.47 -13.09 2.80
C ALA A 151 -0.67 -14.36 3.08
N SER A 152 0.67 -14.29 3.20
CA SER A 152 1.49 -15.45 3.58
C SER A 152 1.27 -15.84 5.05
N ALA A 153 1.04 -14.87 5.94
CA ALA A 153 0.83 -15.11 7.36
C ALA A 153 -0.65 -15.38 7.75
N HIS A 154 -1.61 -14.80 7.02
CA HIS A 154 -3.04 -14.89 7.30
C HIS A 154 -3.84 -15.34 6.06
N PRO A 155 -3.44 -16.40 5.35
CA PRO A 155 -4.04 -16.75 4.07
C PRO A 155 -5.53 -17.06 4.18
N HIS A 156 -5.95 -17.68 5.30
CA HIS A 156 -7.34 -18.03 5.56
C HIS A 156 -8.31 -16.83 5.54
N LEU A 157 -7.85 -15.61 5.87
CA LEU A 157 -8.69 -14.40 5.82
C LEU A 157 -8.87 -13.87 4.40
N VAL A 158 -7.86 -14.08 3.54
CA VAL A 158 -7.74 -13.42 2.24
C VAL A 158 -8.36 -14.31 1.17
N ARG A 159 -9.53 -13.95 0.65
CA ARG A 159 -10.25 -14.73 -0.38
C ARG A 159 -9.47 -14.79 -1.69
N SER A 160 -8.88 -13.68 -2.12
CA SER A 160 -7.91 -13.62 -3.22
C SER A 160 -7.00 -12.39 -3.09
N LEU A 161 -5.87 -12.42 -3.80
CA LEU A 161 -4.82 -11.41 -3.74
C LEU A 161 -4.57 -10.82 -5.13
N SER A 162 -4.61 -9.49 -5.21
CA SER A 162 -4.22 -8.72 -6.40
C SER A 162 -3.16 -7.68 -6.04
N LEU A 163 -2.13 -7.61 -6.87
CA LEU A 163 -0.95 -6.80 -6.65
C LEU A 163 -0.77 -5.83 -7.83
N VAL A 164 -0.94 -4.54 -7.59
CA VAL A 164 -0.76 -3.50 -8.61
C VAL A 164 0.65 -2.92 -8.45
N ALA A 165 1.48 -3.02 -9.48
CA ALA A 165 2.88 -2.58 -9.47
C ALA A 165 3.58 -2.81 -8.11
N PRO A 166 3.65 -4.07 -7.61
CA PRO A 166 4.01 -4.35 -6.23
C PRO A 166 5.50 -4.22 -5.93
N GLY A 167 5.81 -3.79 -4.70
CA GLY A 167 7.12 -4.06 -4.10
C GLY A 167 7.28 -5.54 -3.69
N GLY A 168 8.38 -5.86 -3.05
CA GLY A 168 8.72 -7.18 -2.51
C GLY A 168 9.74 -7.91 -3.35
N LEU A 169 9.56 -7.93 -4.67
CA LEU A 169 10.47 -8.57 -5.62
C LEU A 169 11.39 -7.56 -6.34
N VAL A 170 11.27 -6.27 -6.01
CA VAL A 170 12.12 -5.22 -6.59
C VAL A 170 13.58 -5.46 -6.17
N ARG A 171 14.47 -5.54 -7.16
CA ARG A 171 15.89 -5.86 -6.96
C ARG A 171 16.66 -4.65 -6.44
N SER A 172 17.05 -4.64 -5.15
CA SER A 172 17.77 -3.47 -4.62
C SER A 172 19.16 -3.30 -5.24
N GLY A 173 19.78 -4.38 -5.70
CA GLY A 173 21.10 -4.35 -6.34
C GLY A 173 21.13 -3.62 -7.68
N ALA A 174 20.05 -3.74 -8.46
CA ALA A 174 19.91 -3.12 -9.77
C ALA A 174 19.30 -1.71 -9.67
N HIS A 175 18.32 -1.54 -8.78
CA HIS A 175 17.47 -0.36 -8.77
C HIS A 175 17.77 0.63 -7.66
N VAL A 176 18.38 0.24 -6.53
CA VAL A 176 18.70 1.20 -5.47
C VAL A 176 20.09 1.79 -5.69
N GLY A 177 20.10 3.06 -6.09
CA GLY A 177 21.33 3.83 -6.31
C GLY A 177 22.22 3.89 -5.05
N TRP A 178 23.54 3.92 -5.24
CA TRP A 178 24.50 3.93 -4.12
C TRP A 178 24.30 5.13 -3.18
N ARG A 179 23.88 6.29 -3.72
CA ARG A 179 23.58 7.51 -2.95
C ARG A 179 22.42 7.27 -1.98
N SER A 180 21.33 6.65 -2.45
CA SER A 180 20.18 6.28 -1.62
C SER A 180 20.59 5.24 -0.57
N ARG A 181 21.37 4.21 -0.96
CA ARG A 181 21.88 3.21 -0.03
C ARG A 181 22.70 3.84 1.10
N VAL A 182 23.55 4.83 0.80
CA VAL A 182 24.31 5.60 1.81
C VAL A 182 23.37 6.46 2.65
N LEU A 183 22.45 7.21 2.05
CA LEU A 183 21.53 8.10 2.76
C LEU A 183 20.67 7.35 3.80
N TYR A 184 20.18 6.16 3.46
CA TYR A 184 19.34 5.39 4.35
C TYR A 184 20.13 4.53 5.35
N ASN A 185 21.24 3.92 4.94
CA ASN A 185 21.90 2.89 5.76
C ASN A 185 23.19 3.33 6.44
N ALA A 186 23.78 4.48 6.10
CA ALA A 186 25.03 4.92 6.69
C ALA A 186 24.85 5.37 8.16
N GLY A 187 25.46 4.62 9.09
CA GLY A 187 25.38 4.90 10.53
C GLY A 187 26.08 6.19 10.98
N TRP A 188 26.96 6.77 10.16
CA TRP A 188 27.72 7.98 10.49
C TRP A 188 26.96 9.28 10.18
N ILE A 189 25.87 9.22 9.41
CA ILE A 189 25.05 10.42 9.12
C ILE A 189 24.07 10.64 10.29
N PRO A 190 24.10 11.80 10.97
CA PRO A 190 23.13 12.08 12.03
C PRO A 190 21.69 12.02 11.51
N GLU A 191 20.78 11.44 12.30
CA GLU A 191 19.38 11.22 11.87
C GLU A 191 18.64 12.53 11.50
N TRP A 192 18.98 13.64 12.16
CA TRP A 192 18.41 14.95 11.82
C TRP A 192 18.86 15.46 10.44
N VAL A 193 20.09 15.16 10.02
CA VAL A 193 20.60 15.50 8.67
C VAL A 193 19.87 14.64 7.64
N ARG A 194 19.74 13.33 7.89
CA ARG A 194 19.02 12.41 6.99
C ARG A 194 17.57 12.86 6.79
N ARG A 195 16.86 13.16 7.88
CA ARG A 195 15.49 13.70 7.81
C ARG A 195 15.41 15.00 7.01
N TRP A 196 16.39 15.90 7.15
CA TRP A 196 16.41 17.14 6.37
C TRP A 196 16.63 16.87 4.87
N VAL A 197 17.58 16.00 4.51
CA VAL A 197 17.85 15.64 3.11
C VAL A 197 16.66 14.93 2.47
N VAL A 198 16.13 13.89 3.11
CA VAL A 198 14.95 13.14 2.61
C VAL A 198 13.72 14.05 2.53
N GLY A 199 13.49 14.87 3.56
CA GLY A 199 12.39 15.83 3.56
C GLY A 199 12.51 16.89 2.46
N ARG A 200 13.73 17.19 1.97
CA ARG A 200 13.93 18.06 0.81
C ARG A 200 13.65 17.32 -0.51
N ARG A 201 14.09 16.06 -0.65
CA ARG A 201 13.85 15.21 -1.83
C ARG A 201 12.38 14.92 -2.09
N LEU A 202 11.61 14.74 -1.02
CA LEU A 202 10.16 14.48 -1.11
C LEU A 202 9.33 15.72 -1.47
N ARG A 203 9.93 16.93 -1.53
CA ARG A 203 9.15 18.13 -1.85
C ARG A 203 8.67 18.08 -3.30
N PRO A 204 7.42 18.50 -3.56
CA PRO A 204 6.92 18.62 -4.92
C PRO A 204 7.58 19.78 -5.67
N VAL A 205 7.72 19.66 -7.00
CA VAL A 205 8.50 20.60 -7.83
C VAL A 205 7.91 22.02 -7.83
N LYS A 206 6.57 22.16 -7.92
CA LYS A 206 5.90 23.46 -8.09
C LYS A 206 5.56 24.21 -6.81
N VAL A 207 5.87 23.68 -5.62
CA VAL A 207 5.69 24.40 -4.35
C VAL A 207 7.04 24.95 -3.86
N GLY A 208 7.60 25.87 -4.66
CA GLY A 208 8.73 26.71 -4.27
C GLY A 208 10.12 26.24 -4.72
N GLY A 209 10.47 26.54 -5.98
CA GLY A 209 11.80 26.89 -6.48
C GLY A 209 13.02 26.22 -5.81
N GLY A 210 13.00 24.89 -5.65
CA GLY A 210 14.08 24.15 -5.02
C GLY A 210 14.42 22.90 -5.83
N VAL A 211 15.68 22.82 -6.27
CA VAL A 211 16.27 21.63 -6.90
C VAL A 211 16.22 20.44 -5.93
N GLY A 212 15.63 19.33 -6.37
CA GLY A 212 15.68 18.02 -5.70
C GLY A 212 14.56 17.05 -6.12
N GLY A 213 14.86 16.17 -7.10
CA GLY A 213 14.17 14.89 -7.32
C GLY A 213 14.11 14.07 -6.03
N ASP A 214 12.99 13.43 -5.70
CA ASP A 214 12.63 12.10 -6.21
C ASP A 214 11.09 11.95 -6.28
N VAL A 215 10.57 11.05 -7.14
CA VAL A 215 9.22 10.47 -6.96
C VAL A 215 9.31 9.55 -5.74
N PRO A 216 8.34 9.55 -4.79
CA PRO A 216 8.40 8.71 -3.59
C PRO A 216 8.58 7.20 -3.84
N GLU A 217 8.47 6.75 -5.08
CA GLU A 217 8.65 5.35 -5.47
C GLU A 217 9.85 5.13 -6.41
N LYS A 218 10.47 6.21 -6.93
CA LYS A 218 11.66 6.12 -7.81
C LYS A 218 12.93 6.43 -7.01
N GLU A 219 13.44 5.45 -6.28
CA GLU A 219 14.82 5.48 -5.74
C GLU A 219 15.87 5.09 -6.80
N THR A 220 15.48 5.11 -8.08
CA THR A 220 16.08 4.30 -9.14
C THR A 220 16.65 5.16 -10.26
N VAL A 221 18.00 5.22 -10.24
CA VAL A 221 18.95 5.74 -11.26
C VAL A 221 19.01 7.28 -11.38
N ASP A 222 20.23 7.83 -11.22
CA ASP A 222 20.57 9.25 -11.52
C ASP A 222 20.34 9.49 -13.03
N ASP A 223 19.17 9.98 -13.42
CA ASP A 223 18.77 10.16 -14.84
C ASP A 223 18.38 11.63 -15.13
N ASP A 224 18.79 12.15 -16.30
CA ASP A 224 18.60 13.56 -16.66
C ASP A 224 17.11 13.94 -16.87
N ASP A 225 16.21 12.95 -17.00
CA ASP A 225 14.75 13.11 -17.20
C ASP A 225 13.92 13.05 -15.89
N GLU A 226 14.57 13.01 -14.72
CA GLU A 226 13.90 12.87 -13.41
C GLU A 226 12.93 14.02 -13.09
N GLU A 227 13.26 15.26 -13.46
CA GLU A 227 12.43 16.42 -13.12
C GLU A 227 11.11 16.42 -13.89
N GLU A 228 11.10 16.07 -15.18
CA GLU A 228 9.89 16.04 -16.01
C GLU A 228 8.90 14.96 -15.54
N LYS A 229 9.38 13.73 -15.34
CA LYS A 229 8.56 12.62 -14.81
C LYS A 229 8.01 12.93 -13.41
N LYS A 230 8.80 13.61 -12.56
CA LYS A 230 8.36 14.04 -11.24
C LYS A 230 7.28 15.13 -11.31
N GLU A 231 7.41 16.07 -12.23
CA GLU A 231 6.35 17.06 -12.47
C GLU A 231 5.05 16.41 -12.93
N GLU A 232 5.11 15.45 -13.86
CA GLU A 232 3.93 14.70 -14.31
C GLU A 232 3.26 13.98 -13.13
N TRP A 233 4.05 13.29 -12.31
CA TRP A 233 3.57 12.61 -11.11
C TRP A 233 2.90 13.57 -10.12
N ASP A 234 3.54 14.71 -9.83
CA ASP A 234 3.02 15.71 -8.91
C ASP A 234 1.70 16.32 -9.41
N GLU A 235 1.49 16.39 -10.73
CA GLU A 235 0.28 16.94 -11.36
C GLU A 235 -0.90 15.96 -11.43
N LEU A 236 -0.67 14.67 -11.20
CA LEU A 236 -1.74 13.66 -11.19
C LEU A 236 -2.84 14.02 -10.19
N ARG A 237 -4.08 13.97 -10.66
CA ARG A 237 -5.26 14.31 -9.88
C ARG A 237 -5.77 13.11 -9.10
N LEU A 238 -6.03 13.34 -7.82
CA LEU A 238 -6.66 12.37 -6.94
C LEU A 238 -8.16 12.65 -6.80
N VAL A 239 -8.89 11.65 -6.28
CA VAL A 239 -10.28 11.83 -5.86
C VAL A 239 -10.37 12.99 -4.86
N GLY A 240 -11.43 13.80 -4.93
CA GLY A 240 -11.57 15.01 -4.12
C GLY A 240 -10.90 16.26 -4.73
N GLY A 241 -10.13 16.11 -5.81
CA GLY A 241 -9.69 17.20 -6.69
C GLY A 241 -8.30 17.79 -6.41
N GLY A 242 -7.61 17.33 -5.36
CA GLY A 242 -6.21 17.68 -5.08
C GLY A 242 -5.24 16.94 -5.98
N ARG A 243 -4.04 17.50 -6.17
CA ARG A 243 -2.95 16.84 -6.91
C ARG A 243 -2.01 16.07 -5.97
N ILE A 244 -1.31 15.05 -6.46
CA ILE A 244 -0.38 14.26 -5.64
C ILE A 244 0.65 15.16 -4.96
N GLY A 245 1.27 16.07 -5.71
CA GLY A 245 2.27 16.98 -5.18
C GLY A 245 1.72 17.87 -4.05
N GLU A 246 0.45 18.31 -4.15
CA GLU A 246 -0.20 19.10 -3.09
C GLU A 246 -0.42 18.27 -1.83
N VAL A 247 -0.81 17.00 -1.97
CA VAL A 247 -1.02 16.10 -0.83
C VAL A 247 0.30 15.74 -0.16
N VAL A 248 1.34 15.43 -0.93
CA VAL A 248 2.69 15.14 -0.40
C VAL A 248 3.28 16.38 0.26
N GLY A 249 3.17 17.55 -0.36
CA GLY A 249 3.57 18.83 0.22
C GLY A 249 2.84 19.14 1.52
N TRP A 250 1.54 18.86 1.58
CA TRP A 250 0.74 18.98 2.80
C TRP A 250 1.20 18.02 3.91
N GLN A 251 1.50 16.75 3.59
CA GLN A 251 2.04 15.80 4.58
C GLN A 251 3.39 16.28 5.12
N LEU A 252 4.29 16.76 4.26
CA LEU A 252 5.58 17.32 4.68
C LEU A 252 5.42 18.52 5.61
N ALA A 253 4.43 19.37 5.36
CA ALA A 253 4.19 20.58 6.14
C ALA A 253 3.46 20.31 7.45
N ARG A 254 2.52 19.36 7.48
CA ARG A 254 1.56 19.19 8.58
C ARG A 254 1.74 17.90 9.38
N HIS A 255 2.41 16.89 8.84
CA HIS A 255 2.55 15.57 9.46
C HIS A 255 3.98 15.39 10.04
N PRO A 256 4.21 15.65 11.34
CA PRO A 256 5.56 15.62 11.93
C PRO A 256 6.24 14.24 11.85
N GLY A 257 5.46 13.16 11.73
CA GLY A 257 5.98 11.80 11.57
C GLY A 257 6.23 11.36 10.13
N PHE A 258 5.89 12.15 9.10
CA PHE A 258 5.87 11.68 7.71
C PHE A 258 7.26 11.25 7.25
N VAL A 259 8.23 12.15 7.29
CA VAL A 259 9.62 11.86 6.86
C VAL A 259 10.25 10.72 7.67
N THR A 260 10.06 10.69 8.99
CA THR A 260 10.62 9.63 9.84
C THR A 260 10.01 8.27 9.53
N SER A 261 8.68 8.21 9.38
CA SER A 261 7.98 6.97 9.03
C SER A 261 8.37 6.47 7.63
N TYR A 262 8.50 7.39 6.67
CA TYR A 262 8.93 7.11 5.31
C TYR A 262 10.33 6.49 5.30
N MET A 263 11.30 7.12 5.97
CA MET A 263 12.66 6.60 6.09
C MET A 263 12.70 5.23 6.79
N SER A 264 11.91 5.04 7.84
CA SER A 264 11.79 3.74 8.52
C SER A 264 11.24 2.67 7.58
N THR A 265 10.27 3.03 6.75
CA THR A 265 9.65 2.14 5.76
C THR A 265 10.64 1.71 4.69
N ILE A 266 11.38 2.65 4.08
CA ILE A 266 12.43 2.32 3.10
C ILE A 266 13.48 1.35 3.68
N ARG A 267 13.81 1.49 4.97
CA ARG A 267 14.83 0.65 5.63
C ARG A 267 14.34 -0.74 6.05
N HIS A 268 13.05 -0.87 6.40
CA HIS A 268 12.57 -2.03 7.17
C HIS A 268 11.34 -2.72 6.57
N ALA A 269 10.61 -2.07 5.66
CA ALA A 269 9.47 -2.67 5.00
C ALA A 269 9.92 -3.71 3.97
N PRO A 270 9.08 -4.70 3.65
CA PRO A 270 9.43 -5.78 2.73
C PRO A 270 9.39 -5.32 1.25
N ILE A 271 10.01 -4.19 0.90
CA ILE A 271 9.95 -3.60 -0.46
C ILE A 271 10.94 -4.29 -1.41
N TYR A 272 12.08 -4.74 -0.92
CA TYR A 272 13.17 -5.22 -1.77
C TYR A 272 13.61 -6.64 -1.42
N ASP A 273 13.97 -7.41 -2.45
CA ASP A 273 14.66 -8.71 -2.36
C ASP A 273 14.01 -9.74 -1.39
N ARG A 274 12.68 -9.80 -1.33
CA ARG A 274 11.92 -10.66 -0.38
C ARG A 274 11.58 -12.05 -0.91
N GLY A 275 12.17 -12.45 -2.04
CA GLY A 275 11.86 -13.72 -2.71
C GLY A 275 12.02 -14.95 -1.82
N ASP A 276 13.07 -14.99 -0.99
CA ASP A 276 13.38 -16.13 -0.12
C ASP A 276 12.69 -16.06 1.27
N GLU A 277 11.89 -15.01 1.53
CA GLU A 277 11.22 -14.78 2.80
C GLU A 277 9.70 -14.93 2.67
N GLU A 278 8.91 -13.85 2.77
CA GLU A 278 7.45 -13.94 2.79
C GLU A 278 6.87 -14.50 1.48
N TRP A 279 7.55 -14.29 0.36
CA TRP A 279 7.12 -14.75 -0.96
C TRP A 279 7.29 -16.26 -1.12
N ARG A 280 8.34 -16.84 -0.55
CA ARG A 280 8.49 -18.29 -0.49
C ARG A 280 7.41 -18.95 0.36
N VAL A 281 7.07 -18.35 1.51
CA VAL A 281 5.95 -18.82 2.34
C VAL A 281 4.64 -18.71 1.58
N LEU A 282 4.43 -17.62 0.83
CA LEU A 282 3.25 -17.46 -0.02
C LEU A 282 3.19 -18.53 -1.11
N ALA A 283 4.31 -18.91 -1.72
CA ALA A 283 4.37 -19.99 -2.70
C ALA A 283 3.86 -21.33 -2.12
N GLU A 284 4.32 -21.69 -0.92
CA GLU A 284 3.88 -22.90 -0.21
C GLU A 284 2.38 -22.87 0.08
N VAL A 285 1.87 -21.71 0.53
CA VAL A 285 0.44 -21.48 0.78
C VAL A 285 -0.38 -21.67 -0.49
N LEU A 286 0.04 -21.10 -1.62
CA LEU A 286 -0.68 -21.17 -2.90
C LEU A 286 -0.66 -22.60 -3.46
N GLU A 287 0.47 -23.29 -3.36
CA GLU A 287 0.62 -24.67 -3.80
C GLU A 287 -0.32 -25.61 -3.02
N ALA A 288 -0.39 -25.47 -1.69
CA ALA A 288 -1.33 -26.23 -0.87
C ALA A 288 -2.80 -26.08 -1.32
N ARG A 289 -3.18 -24.89 -1.80
CA ARG A 289 -4.54 -24.60 -2.29
C ARG A 289 -4.80 -25.18 -3.67
N ARG A 290 -3.82 -25.15 -4.57
CA ARG A 290 -3.92 -25.82 -5.88
C ARG A 290 -4.03 -27.33 -5.72
N SER A 291 -3.18 -27.91 -4.88
CA SER A 291 -3.18 -29.35 -4.56
C SER A 291 -4.50 -29.81 -3.96
N SER A 292 -5.14 -28.98 -3.13
CA SER A 292 -6.46 -29.27 -2.53
C SER A 292 -7.62 -29.21 -3.54
N TYR A 293 -7.46 -28.50 -4.68
CA TYR A 293 -8.50 -28.33 -5.70
C TYR A 293 -8.42 -29.38 -6.83
N GLY A 294 -7.23 -29.97 -7.06
CA GLY A 294 -6.98 -30.97 -8.11
C GLY A 294 -7.19 -32.44 -7.71
N GLY A 295 -7.42 -32.74 -6.43
CA GLY A 295 -7.58 -34.09 -5.88
C GLY A 295 -8.98 -34.68 -6.05
N GLY A 296 -9.49 -34.73 -7.28
CA GLY A 296 -10.74 -35.39 -7.64
C GLY A 296 -10.55 -36.80 -8.16
N ASP A 297 -9.99 -37.72 -7.37
CA ASP A 297 -10.37 -39.15 -7.37
C ASP A 297 -9.70 -39.90 -6.21
N VAL A 298 -10.31 -41.02 -5.81
CA VAL A 298 -9.91 -42.00 -4.76
C VAL A 298 -10.41 -41.75 -3.33
N GLY A 299 -11.69 -42.08 -3.10
CA GLY A 299 -11.99 -43.31 -2.36
C GLY A 299 -11.81 -43.33 -0.83
N ASP A 300 -12.06 -42.24 -0.13
CA ASP A 300 -12.14 -42.19 1.34
C ASP A 300 -13.19 -41.14 1.69
N GLY A 301 -14.30 -41.54 2.33
CA GLY A 301 -15.44 -40.67 2.67
C GLY A 301 -15.17 -39.56 3.70
N ARG A 302 -13.92 -39.14 3.91
CA ARG A 302 -13.57 -37.91 4.62
C ARG A 302 -13.35 -36.80 3.60
N GLY A 303 -14.38 -35.98 3.39
CA GLY A 303 -14.25 -34.76 2.59
C GLY A 303 -13.16 -33.87 3.17
N TRP A 304 -12.00 -33.79 2.51
CA TRP A 304 -11.01 -32.75 2.77
C TRP A 304 -11.63 -31.43 2.33
N ALA A 305 -12.14 -30.64 3.28
CA ALA A 305 -12.55 -29.28 2.99
C ALA A 305 -11.33 -28.51 2.46
N SER A 306 -11.46 -27.86 1.29
CA SER A 306 -10.36 -27.08 0.71
C SER A 306 -9.88 -26.04 1.72
N GLU A 307 -8.56 -25.83 1.80
CA GLU A 307 -8.01 -24.82 2.72
C GLU A 307 -8.64 -23.44 2.42
N PRO A 308 -9.08 -22.71 3.47
CA PRO A 308 -9.71 -21.41 3.29
C PRO A 308 -8.72 -20.37 2.76
N GLY A 309 -9.27 -19.39 2.04
CA GLY A 309 -8.55 -18.27 1.46
C GLY A 309 -7.66 -18.63 0.27
N LEU A 310 -7.37 -17.65 -0.57
CA LEU A 310 -6.58 -17.76 -1.79
C LEU A 310 -7.00 -18.98 -2.64
N ARG A 311 -8.31 -19.23 -2.76
CA ARG A 311 -8.87 -20.52 -3.19
C ARG A 311 -8.38 -21.00 -4.56
N LYS A 312 -8.08 -20.08 -5.47
CA LYS A 312 -7.53 -20.42 -6.81
C LYS A 312 -6.06 -20.83 -6.76
N GLY A 313 -5.38 -20.61 -5.63
CA GLY A 313 -3.95 -20.81 -5.47
C GLY A 313 -3.15 -19.95 -6.44
N ARG A 314 -3.61 -18.72 -6.72
CA ARG A 314 -2.98 -17.77 -7.62
C ARG A 314 -2.97 -16.35 -7.08
N VAL A 315 -2.05 -15.55 -7.59
CA VAL A 315 -1.93 -14.12 -7.35
C VAL A 315 -2.03 -13.39 -8.68
N LEU A 316 -2.89 -12.38 -8.75
CA LEU A 316 -3.00 -11.53 -9.92
C LEU A 316 -2.05 -10.33 -9.81
N PHE A 317 -1.17 -10.17 -10.79
CA PHE A 317 -0.29 -9.03 -10.96
C PHE A 317 -0.86 -8.09 -12.02
N LEU A 318 -1.01 -6.83 -11.68
CA LEU A 318 -1.36 -5.76 -12.61
C LEU A 318 -0.15 -4.84 -12.73
N LEU A 319 0.53 -4.89 -13.87
CA LEU A 319 1.83 -4.24 -14.07
C LEU A 319 1.74 -3.17 -15.15
N GLY A 320 2.47 -2.06 -14.97
CA GLY A 320 2.62 -1.03 -15.99
C GLY A 320 3.60 -1.49 -17.07
N GLU A 321 3.28 -1.22 -18.33
CA GLU A 321 4.19 -1.49 -19.46
C GLU A 321 5.49 -0.67 -19.35
N ASP A 322 5.37 0.57 -18.89
CA ASP A 322 6.45 1.57 -18.84
C ASP A 322 6.92 1.86 -17.39
N ASP A 323 6.76 0.91 -16.48
CA ASP A 323 7.11 1.09 -15.06
C ASP A 323 8.62 0.96 -14.82
N ASP A 324 9.27 2.08 -14.54
CA ASP A 324 10.71 2.19 -14.24
C ASP A 324 11.10 1.68 -12.84
N ILE A 325 10.12 1.44 -11.95
CA ILE A 325 10.33 1.05 -10.55
C ILE A 325 10.08 -0.44 -10.39
N VAL A 326 8.93 -0.89 -10.89
CA VAL A 326 8.51 -2.28 -10.92
C VAL A 326 8.62 -2.77 -12.36
N VAL A 327 9.86 -3.02 -12.76
CA VAL A 327 10.19 -3.41 -14.14
C VAL A 327 9.45 -4.68 -14.51
N LEU A 328 8.58 -4.59 -15.53
CA LEU A 328 7.67 -5.65 -15.96
C LEU A 328 8.37 -7.01 -16.11
N GLY A 329 9.40 -7.06 -16.96
CA GLY A 329 10.09 -8.32 -17.27
C GLY A 329 10.80 -8.94 -16.06
N GLU A 330 11.37 -8.11 -15.18
CA GLU A 330 12.02 -8.62 -13.97
C GLU A 330 11.00 -9.13 -12.95
N THR A 331 9.91 -8.37 -12.76
CA THR A 331 8.87 -8.69 -11.80
C THR A 331 8.16 -10.00 -12.17
N VAL A 332 7.81 -10.18 -13.44
CA VAL A 332 7.21 -11.44 -13.93
C VAL A 332 8.17 -12.60 -13.70
N TRP A 333 9.43 -12.46 -14.12
CA TRP A 333 10.43 -13.52 -13.96
C TRP A 333 10.65 -13.90 -12.50
N ASP A 334 10.80 -12.93 -11.59
CA ASP A 334 10.98 -13.20 -10.17
C ASP A 334 9.72 -13.77 -9.51
N ALA A 335 8.53 -13.31 -9.91
CA ALA A 335 7.27 -13.85 -9.41
C ALA A 335 7.10 -15.32 -9.81
N GLU A 336 7.31 -15.67 -11.08
CA GLU A 336 7.23 -17.04 -11.59
C GLU A 336 8.29 -17.94 -10.96
N ARG A 337 9.52 -17.43 -10.81
CA ARG A 337 10.62 -18.17 -10.16
C ARG A 337 10.30 -18.51 -8.70
N VAL A 338 9.68 -17.58 -7.97
CA VAL A 338 9.44 -17.76 -6.53
C VAL A 338 8.12 -18.48 -6.25
N LEU A 339 7.04 -18.12 -6.95
CA LEU A 339 5.70 -18.65 -6.70
C LEU A 339 5.34 -19.88 -7.57
N GLY A 340 6.03 -20.05 -8.70
CA GLY A 340 5.69 -20.98 -9.77
C GLY A 340 4.76 -20.37 -10.81
N GLU A 341 4.93 -20.72 -12.10
CA GLU A 341 4.14 -20.20 -13.22
C GLU A 341 2.62 -20.39 -13.00
N ASP A 342 2.19 -21.54 -12.48
CA ASP A 342 0.79 -21.85 -12.20
C ASP A 342 0.16 -20.96 -11.11
N ALA A 343 0.99 -20.26 -10.33
CA ALA A 343 0.60 -19.38 -9.24
C ALA A 343 0.47 -17.91 -9.66
N VAL A 344 0.94 -17.56 -10.86
CA VAL A 344 1.12 -16.18 -11.30
C VAL A 344 0.19 -15.90 -12.47
N GLU A 345 -0.71 -14.95 -12.30
CA GLU A 345 -1.53 -14.40 -13.39
C GLU A 345 -1.11 -12.95 -13.61
N VAL A 346 -0.83 -12.57 -14.85
CA VAL A 346 -0.30 -11.23 -15.17
C VAL A 346 -1.21 -10.51 -16.15
N ILE A 347 -1.57 -9.28 -15.82
CA ILE A 347 -2.25 -8.34 -16.71
C ILE A 347 -1.37 -7.10 -16.83
N VAL A 348 -1.02 -6.77 -18.07
CA VAL A 348 -0.22 -5.58 -18.38
C VAL A 348 -1.15 -4.46 -18.81
N LEU A 349 -0.94 -3.27 -18.24
CA LEU A 349 -1.70 -2.06 -18.53
C LEU A 349 -0.74 -1.01 -19.10
N GLY A 350 -1.19 -0.27 -20.12
CA GLY A 350 -0.41 0.86 -20.64
C GLY A 350 -0.30 1.98 -19.59
N GLY A 351 0.92 2.46 -19.36
CA GLY A 351 1.26 3.42 -18.30
C GLY A 351 2.45 2.94 -17.46
N GLY A 352 2.93 3.84 -16.60
CA GLY A 352 4.04 3.58 -15.68
C GLY A 352 3.56 3.16 -14.29
N HIS A 353 4.28 3.57 -13.26
CA HIS A 353 3.95 3.24 -11.87
C HIS A 353 2.61 3.84 -11.41
N GLU A 354 2.10 4.87 -12.10
CA GLU A 354 0.87 5.58 -11.79
C GLU A 354 -0.42 4.85 -12.14
N ILE A 355 -0.35 3.64 -12.73
CA ILE A 355 -1.53 2.89 -13.17
C ILE A 355 -2.59 2.71 -12.08
N ALA A 356 -2.20 2.58 -10.81
CA ALA A 356 -3.14 2.47 -9.70
C ALA A 356 -4.01 3.72 -9.48
N ILE A 357 -3.50 4.88 -9.90
CA ILE A 357 -4.17 6.18 -9.78
C ILE A 357 -4.99 6.46 -11.05
N THR A 358 -4.48 6.09 -12.22
CA THR A 358 -5.04 6.49 -13.52
C THR A 358 -5.93 5.44 -14.18
N LYS A 359 -5.81 4.16 -13.83
CA LYS A 359 -6.47 3.01 -14.48
C LYS A 359 -7.44 2.25 -13.58
N GLY A 360 -8.13 2.96 -12.68
CA GLY A 360 -9.01 2.34 -11.69
C GLY A 360 -10.06 1.40 -12.30
N LYS A 361 -10.68 1.80 -13.41
CA LYS A 361 -11.71 1.01 -14.10
C LYS A 361 -11.15 -0.27 -14.71
N GLU A 362 -10.01 -0.18 -15.39
CA GLU A 362 -9.32 -1.31 -16.00
C GLU A 362 -8.83 -2.29 -14.94
N ILE A 363 -8.22 -1.78 -13.86
CA ILE A 363 -7.76 -2.58 -12.72
C ILE A 363 -8.92 -3.33 -12.09
N VAL A 364 -10.02 -2.64 -11.73
CA VAL A 364 -11.17 -3.31 -11.10
C VAL A 364 -11.86 -4.27 -12.06
N GLY A 365 -11.93 -3.94 -13.35
CA GLY A 365 -12.44 -4.85 -14.38
C GLY A 365 -11.65 -6.16 -14.46
N ALA A 366 -10.32 -6.05 -14.52
CA ALA A 366 -9.39 -7.18 -14.51
C ALA A 366 -9.50 -8.02 -13.24
N VAL A 367 -9.49 -7.36 -12.09
CA VAL A 367 -9.60 -7.99 -10.77
C VAL A 367 -10.91 -8.78 -10.62
N VAL A 368 -12.04 -8.19 -10.99
CA VAL A 368 -13.35 -8.85 -10.93
C VAL A 368 -13.48 -9.98 -11.95
N ALA A 369 -12.81 -9.90 -13.10
CA ALA A 369 -12.79 -11.01 -14.06
C ALA A 369 -11.93 -12.19 -13.58
N ALA A 370 -10.84 -11.90 -12.86
CA ALA A 370 -9.92 -12.91 -12.33
C ALA A 370 -10.43 -13.60 -11.06
N TRP A 371 -11.36 -12.97 -10.31
CA TRP A 371 -11.92 -13.51 -9.07
C TRP A 371 -13.24 -14.21 -9.32
#